data_AF-A0A9E4CXI9-F1
#
_entry.id   AF-A0A9E4CXI9-F1
#
_cell.length_a   1.000
_cell.length_b   1.000
_cell.length_c   1.000
_cell.angle_alpha   90.00
_cell.angle_beta   90.00
_cell.angle_gamma   90.00
#
_symmetry.space_group_name_H-M   'P 1'
#
loop_
_entity.id
_entity.type
_entity.pdbx_description
1 polymer ?
#
loop_
_entity_poly.entity_id
_entity_poly.type
_entity_poly.pdbx_seq_one_letter_code
_entity_poly.pdbx_strand_id
1 'polypeptide(L)'
;MTDDPEGLRVWSRSNSEPYDAFPSYRAVLDREGVASGADLLRTGSIDQIEQGLADYAAAGASDLRISIAAHTEEARLSTREALAARLS
;
A
#
# COMPACT_ATOMS: atom_id res chain seq x y z
N MET A 1 3.82 0.85 8.35
CA MET A 1 3.43 1.54 9.60
C MET A 1 4.10 2.90 9.63
N THR A 2 3.43 3.92 10.15
CA THR A 2 3.99 5.29 10.27
C THR A 2 3.17 6.11 11.25
N ASP A 3 3.83 7.04 11.94
CA ASP A 3 3.17 8.09 12.74
C ASP A 3 2.85 9.33 11.89
N ASP A 4 3.33 9.38 10.64
CA ASP A 4 3.00 10.40 9.65
C ASP A 4 2.34 9.78 8.39
N PRO A 5 1.03 9.46 8.45
CA PRO A 5 0.31 8.88 7.32
C PRO A 5 0.23 9.81 6.11
N GLU A 6 0.05 11.12 6.35
CA GLU A 6 -0.14 12.09 5.27
C GLU A 6 1.16 12.35 4.53
N GLY A 7 2.28 12.54 5.25
CA GLY A 7 3.59 12.67 4.63
C GLY A 7 3.95 11.44 3.80
N LEU A 8 3.63 10.23 4.28
CA LEU A 8 3.83 9.01 3.50
C LEU A 8 2.94 8.95 2.26
N ARG A 9 1.69 9.43 2.31
CA ARG A 9 0.81 9.51 1.13
C ARG A 9 1.35 10.47 0.08
N VAL A 10 1.78 11.67 0.50
CA VAL A 10 2.40 12.66 -0.40
C VAL A 10 3.65 12.09 -1.05
N TRP A 11 4.54 11.49 -0.26
CA TRP A 11 5.74 10.84 -0.77
C TRP A 11 5.40 9.71 -1.74
N SER A 12 4.46 8.82 -1.38
CA SER A 12 4.05 7.71 -2.24
C SER A 12 3.48 8.19 -3.58
N ARG A 13 2.71 9.29 -3.59
CA ARG A 13 2.16 9.88 -4.81
C ARG A 13 3.26 10.40 -5.73
N SER A 14 4.26 11.09 -5.17
CA SER A 14 5.41 11.56 -5.96
C SER A 14 6.20 10.39 -6.56
N ASN A 15 6.32 9.26 -5.85
CA ASN A 15 7.04 8.09 -6.36
C ASN A 15 6.23 7.29 -7.38
N SER A 16 4.89 7.31 -7.32
CA SER A 16 4.02 6.61 -8.26
C SER A 16 3.77 7.37 -9.55
N GLU A 17 3.84 8.70 -9.54
CA GLU A 17 3.52 9.57 -10.68
C GLU A 17 4.18 9.14 -12.01
N PRO A 18 5.48 8.76 -12.08
CA PRO A 18 6.08 8.30 -13.33
C PRO A 18 5.45 7.02 -13.88
N TYR A 19 4.99 6.14 -13.00
CA TYR A 19 4.36 4.87 -13.36
C TYR A 19 2.88 5.04 -13.70
N ASP A 20 2.18 5.93 -13.00
CA ASP A 20 0.75 6.22 -13.22
C ASP A 20 0.50 6.69 -14.67
N ALA A 21 1.48 7.32 -15.31
CA ALA A 21 1.43 7.77 -16.69
C ALA A 21 1.67 6.66 -17.74
N PHE A 22 2.21 5.50 -17.36
CA PHE A 22 2.44 4.42 -18.31
C PHE A 22 1.11 3.78 -18.75
N PRO A 23 0.86 3.58 -20.06
CA PRO A 23 -0.43 3.12 -20.56
C PRO A 23 -0.93 1.82 -19.91
N SER A 24 -0.03 0.86 -19.66
CA SER A 24 -0.38 -0.41 -19.02
C SER A 24 -0.79 -0.26 -17.55
N TYR A 25 -0.17 0.67 -16.83
CA TYR A 25 -0.48 0.94 -15.41
C TYR A 25 -1.75 1.78 -15.30
N ARG A 26 -1.87 2.83 -16.12
CA ARG A 26 -3.08 3.66 -16.20
C ARG A 26 -4.33 2.83 -16.44
N ALA A 27 -4.28 1.87 -17.37
CA ALA A 27 -5.39 0.97 -17.64
C ALA A 27 -5.77 0.08 -16.45
N VAL A 28 -4.83 -0.28 -15.56
CA VAL A 28 -5.13 -1.02 -14.32
C VAL A 28 -5.78 -0.08 -13.31
N LEU A 29 -5.21 1.11 -13.10
CA LEU A 29 -5.73 2.10 -12.16
C LEU A 29 -7.15 2.57 -12.52
N ASP A 30 -7.47 2.69 -13.81
CA ASP A 30 -8.81 3.02 -14.28
C ASP A 30 -9.84 1.92 -13.96
N ARG A 31 -9.42 0.64 -14.00
CA ARG A 31 -10.29 -0.49 -13.60
C ARG A 31 -10.56 -0.50 -12.10
N GLU A 32 -9.56 -0.15 -11.32
CA GLU A 32 -9.66 0.00 -9.87
C GLU A 32 -10.38 1.30 -9.45
N GLY A 33 -10.66 2.22 -10.40
CA GLY A 33 -11.34 3.48 -10.14
C GLY A 33 -10.52 4.50 -9.34
N VAL A 34 -9.19 4.39 -9.36
CA VAL A 34 -8.28 5.25 -8.59
C VAL A 34 -7.47 6.19 -9.48
N ALA A 35 -7.12 7.37 -8.97
CA ALA A 35 -6.35 8.34 -9.75
C ALA A 35 -4.86 7.98 -9.79
N SER A 36 -4.34 7.36 -8.73
CA SER A 36 -2.93 7.04 -8.57
C SER A 36 -2.74 5.71 -7.83
N GLY A 37 -1.63 5.02 -8.09
CA GLY A 37 -1.23 3.87 -7.27
C GLY A 37 -1.10 4.22 -5.79
N ALA A 38 -0.81 5.48 -5.44
CA ALA A 38 -0.76 5.95 -4.06
C ALA A 38 -2.13 5.95 -3.36
N ASP A 39 -3.24 5.94 -4.10
CA ASP A 39 -4.59 5.86 -3.51
C ASP A 39 -4.88 4.44 -2.96
N LEU A 40 -4.10 3.44 -3.39
CA LEU A 40 -4.15 2.07 -2.88
C LEU A 40 -3.33 1.89 -1.59
N LEU A 41 -2.60 2.92 -1.14
CA LEU A 41 -1.75 2.85 0.04
C LEU A 41 -2.56 2.60 1.32
N ARG A 42 -2.26 1.47 1.98
CA ARG A 42 -2.69 1.15 3.35
C ARG A 42 -1.59 1.53 4.32
N THR A 43 -1.91 2.42 5.26
CA THR A 43 -0.95 2.99 6.21
C THR A 43 -1.62 3.35 7.54
N GLY A 44 -0.82 3.58 8.57
CA GLY A 44 -1.23 3.76 9.97
C GLY A 44 -0.61 2.68 10.87
N SER A 45 -1.38 2.24 11.87
CA SER A 45 -1.01 1.13 12.74
C SER A 45 -1.03 -0.21 12.02
N ILE A 46 -0.42 -1.24 12.61
CA ILE A 46 -0.46 -2.58 12.04
C ILE A 46 -1.87 -3.16 11.99
N ASP A 47 -2.72 -2.87 12.97
CA ASP A 47 -4.12 -3.34 13.00
C ASP A 47 -4.95 -2.69 11.89
N GLN A 48 -4.71 -1.40 11.61
CA GLN A 48 -5.36 -0.70 10.50
C GLN A 48 -4.92 -1.26 9.14
N ILE A 49 -3.64 -1.60 9.00
CA ILE A 49 -3.11 -2.25 7.81
C ILE A 49 -3.74 -3.63 7.63
N GLU A 50 -3.78 -4.44 8.70
CA GLU A 50 -4.38 -5.78 8.69
C GLU A 50 -5.87 -5.74 8.32
N GLN A 51 -6.64 -4.84 8.93
CA GLN A 51 -8.05 -4.66 8.57
C GLN A 51 -8.21 -4.30 7.09
N GLY A 52 -7.38 -3.38 6.58
CA GLY A 52 -7.40 -3.02 5.16
C GLY A 52 -7.06 -4.19 4.22
N LEU A 53 -6.18 -5.10 4.63
CA LEU A 53 -5.88 -6.33 3.88
C LEU A 53 -7.05 -7.33 3.96
N ALA A 54 -7.67 -7.48 5.13
CA ALA A 54 -8.85 -8.31 5.33
C ALA A 54 -10.04 -7.86 4.47
N ASP A 55 -10.20 -6.54 4.27
CA ASP A 55 -11.24 -5.99 3.39
C ASP A 55 -11.10 -6.49 1.94
N TYR A 56 -9.86 -6.65 1.43
CA TYR A 56 -9.64 -7.23 0.10
C TYR A 56 -10.03 -8.71 0.05
N ALA A 57 -9.69 -9.48 1.09
CA ALA A 57 -10.09 -10.89 1.18
C ALA A 57 -11.63 -11.02 1.25
N ALA A 58 -12.29 -10.16 2.03
CA ALA A 58 -13.75 -10.10 2.11
C ALA A 58 -14.41 -9.71 0.77
N ALA A 59 -13.74 -8.89 -0.05
CA ALA A 59 -14.15 -8.57 -1.41
C ALA A 59 -13.91 -9.70 -2.43
N GLY A 60 -13.33 -10.83 -2.00
CA GLY A 60 -13.12 -12.03 -2.82
C GLY A 60 -11.72 -12.16 -3.42
N ALA A 61 -10.75 -11.32 -3.03
CA ALA A 61 -9.37 -11.52 -3.44
C ALA A 61 -8.81 -12.81 -2.81
N SER A 62 -8.29 -13.72 -3.64
CA SER A 62 -7.60 -14.94 -3.18
C SER A 62 -6.11 -14.72 -2.95
N ASP A 63 -5.52 -13.77 -3.66
CA ASP A 63 -4.08 -13.52 -3.67
C ASP A 63 -3.82 -12.01 -3.68
N LEU A 64 -2.85 -11.57 -2.88
CA LEU A 64 -2.42 -10.18 -2.81
C LEU A 64 -0.92 -10.08 -3.06
N ARG A 65 -0.53 -9.22 -4.00
CA ARG A 65 0.87 -8.83 -4.19
C ARG A 65 1.06 -7.42 -3.66
N ILE A 66 1.68 -7.32 -2.48
CA ILE A 66 1.90 -6.05 -1.79
C ILE A 66 3.38 -5.67 -1.75
N SER A 67 3.66 -4.37 -1.79
CA SER A 67 4.97 -3.79 -1.53
C SER A 67 4.90 -2.90 -0.29
N ILE A 68 6.01 -2.78 0.44
CA ILE A 68 6.08 -1.92 1.63
C ILE A 68 6.63 -0.56 1.20
N ALA A 69 5.79 0.47 1.26
CA ALA A 69 6.17 1.86 1.14
C ALA A 69 6.65 2.41 2.50
N ALA A 70 7.86 2.93 2.57
CA ALA A 70 8.44 3.50 3.79
C ALA A 70 9.53 4.53 3.44
N HIS A 71 9.66 5.58 4.25
CA HIS A 71 10.72 6.59 4.11
C HIS A 71 12.11 6.08 4.51
N THR A 72 12.17 5.09 5.39
CA THR A 72 13.43 4.54 5.92
C THR A 72 13.42 3.02 5.85
N GLU A 73 14.62 2.44 5.77
CA GLU A 73 14.78 0.98 5.79
C GLU A 73 14.33 0.38 7.13
N GLU A 74 14.57 1.07 8.24
CA GLU A 74 14.09 0.66 9.56
C GLU A 74 12.56 0.54 9.61
N ALA A 75 11.83 1.56 9.12
CA ALA A 75 10.38 1.53 9.06
C ALA A 75 9.86 0.42 8.12
N ARG A 76 10.58 0.15 7.02
CA ARG A 76 10.29 -0.95 6.10
C ARG A 76 10.44 -2.30 6.78
N LEU A 77 11.55 -2.52 7.48
CA LEU A 77 11.85 -3.76 8.20
C LEU A 77 10.86 -3.99 9.35
N SER A 78 10.57 -2.96 10.14
CA SER A 78 9.57 -3.02 11.21
C SER A 78 8.19 -3.42 10.68
N THR A 79 7.74 -2.81 9.58
CA THR A 79 6.45 -3.19 8.94
C THR A 79 6.47 -4.64 8.45
N ARG A 80 7.59 -5.09 7.87
CA ARG A 80 7.75 -6.47 7.38
C ARG A 80 7.67 -7.48 8.53
N GLU A 81 8.36 -7.21 9.63
CA GLU A 81 8.38 -8.08 10.82
C GLU A 81 7.00 -8.17 11.47
N ALA A 82 6.31 -7.02 11.60
CA ALA A 82 4.96 -6.98 12.16
C ALA A 82 3.93 -7.75 11.32
N LEU A 83 4.05 -7.71 9.99
CA LEU A 83 3.23 -8.52 9.08
C LEU A 83 3.60 -10.01 9.18
N ALA A 84 4.89 -10.35 9.20
CA ALA A 84 5.35 -11.73 9.30
C ALA A 84 4.83 -12.42 10.58
N ALA A 85 4.82 -11.72 11.71
CA ALA A 85 4.32 -12.24 12.99
C ALA A 85 2.80 -12.49 13.01
N ARG A 86 2.03 -11.93 12.08
CA ARG A 86 0.57 -12.14 11.95
C ARG A 86 0.21 -13.23 10.95
N LEU A 87 1.11 -13.52 10.01
CA LEU A 87 0.92 -14.48 8.92
C LEU A 87 1.58 -15.84 9.22
N SER A 88 2.29 -15.96 10.34
CA SER A 88 2.88 -17.20 10.86
C SER A 88 1.89 -18.00 11.68
#